data_AF-A0A2H5QVA2-F1
#
_entry.id   AF-A0A2H5QVA2-F1
#
_cell.length_a   1.000
_cell.length_b   1.000
_cell.length_c   1.000
_cell.angle_alpha   90.00
_cell.angle_beta   90.00
_cell.angle_gamma   90.00
#
_symmetry.space_group_name_H-M   'P 1'
#
loop_
_entity.id
_entity.type
_entity.pdbx_description
1 polymer ?
#
loop_
_entity_poly.entity_id
_entity_poly.type
_entity_poly.pdbx_seq_one_letter_code
_entity_poly.pdbx_strand_id
1 'polypeptide(L)' 'MSDFETKITSCDMFVYVSTVQAYNYPVTAFQWHPEKNAFEWGPKTIPHTEDAIRVTQQAANFFISEARKSSNRPPARKI' A
#
# COMPACT_ATOMS: atom_id res chain seq x y z
N MET A 1 -3.32 8.89 20.07
CA MET A 1 -4.05 8.87 18.78
C MET A 1 -3.57 10.05 17.93
N SER A 2 -2.24 10.19 17.79
CA SER A 2 -1.56 11.40 17.30
C SER A 2 -0.38 11.08 16.38
N ASP A 3 -0.11 9.81 16.10
CA ASP A 3 1.12 9.38 15.43
C ASP A 3 0.92 9.11 13.93
N PHE A 4 -0.35 9.07 13.49
CA PHE A 4 -0.75 8.79 12.13
C PHE A 4 -1.63 9.90 11.55
N GLU A 5 -1.32 10.28 10.32
CA GLU A 5 -2.13 11.10 9.44
C GLU A 5 -3.12 10.22 8.69
N THR A 6 -4.40 10.59 8.74
CA THR A 6 -5.43 9.94 7.92
C THR A 6 -5.33 10.49 6.49
N LYS A 7 -5.08 9.61 5.51
CA LYS A 7 -4.98 10.00 4.10
C LYS A 7 -6.30 9.79 3.36
N ILE A 8 -6.95 8.66 3.61
CA ILE A 8 -8.19 8.29 2.93
C ILE A 8 -9.18 7.76 3.96
N THR A 9 -10.40 8.27 3.91
CA THR A 9 -11.57 7.69 4.57
C THR A 9 -12.45 7.04 3.51
N SER A 10 -13.09 5.94 3.88
CA SER A 10 -14.10 5.29 3.05
C SER A 10 -15.41 5.25 3.84
N CYS A 11 -16.52 5.17 3.12
CA CYS A 11 -17.85 5.11 3.69
C CYS A 11 -18.59 3.93 3.08
N ASP A 12 -19.03 3.03 3.94
CA ASP A 12 -20.07 2.07 3.59
C ASP A 12 -21.30 2.40 4.44
N MET A 13 -21.57 1.64 5.52
CA MET A 13 -22.58 2.04 6.52
C MET A 13 -22.08 3.11 7.50
N PHE A 14 -20.77 3.15 7.75
CA PHE A 14 -20.13 4.14 8.62
C PHE A 14 -18.85 4.66 7.96
N VAL A 15 -18.41 5.86 8.33
CA VAL A 15 -17.12 6.40 7.90
C VAL A 15 -16.02 5.71 8.69
N TYR A 16 -15.06 5.14 7.97
CA TYR A 16 -13.88 4.52 8.56
C TYR A 16 -12.61 4.97 7.83
N VAL A 17 -11.48 4.80 8.50
CA VAL A 17 -10.17 5.11 7.94
C VAL A 17 -9.72 3.95 7.05
N SER A 18 -9.42 4.21 5.78
CA SER A 18 -9.00 3.17 4.84
C SER A 18 -7.50 3.22 4.52
N THR A 19 -6.85 4.38 4.71
CA THR A 19 -5.40 4.54 4.51
C THR A 19 -4.83 5.56 5.48
N VAL A 20 -3.71 5.21 6.11
CA VAL A 20 -2.95 6.09 7.03
C VAL A 20 -1.47 6.10 6.71
N GLN A 21 -0.81 7.19 7.09
CA GLN A 21 0.64 7.33 7.06
C GLN A 21 1.12 7.92 8.37
N ALA A 22 2.19 7.38 8.96
CA ALA A 22 2.76 7.94 10.18
C ALA A 22 3.40 9.31 9.91
N TYR A 23 3.29 10.25 10.85
CA TYR A 23 3.85 11.60 10.68
C TYR A 23 5.38 11.59 10.65
N ASN A 24 5.98 10.83 11.58
CA ASN A 24 7.43 10.90 11.86
C ASN A 24 8.19 9.64 11.43
N TYR A 25 7.49 8.63 10.91
CA TYR A 25 8.07 7.34 10.56
C TYR A 25 7.63 6.91 9.16
N PRO A 26 8.47 6.17 8.40
CA PRO A 26 8.11 5.67 7.07
C PRO A 26 7.18 4.44 7.17
N VAL A 27 6.06 4.60 7.89
CA VAL A 27 5.04 3.57 8.08
C VAL A 27 3.77 4.02 7.36
N THR A 28 3.30 3.22 6.41
CA THR A 28 2.05 3.43 5.68
C THR A 28 1.22 2.16 5.79
N ALA A 29 -0.09 2.30 6.04
CA ALA A 29 -0.99 1.16 6.18
C ALA A 29 -2.24 1.35 5.32
N PHE A 30 -2.68 0.25 4.72
CA PHE A 30 -3.87 0.15 3.90
C PHE A 30 -4.83 -0.83 4.56
N GLN A 31 -6.10 -0.45 4.69
CA GLN A 31 -7.16 -1.37 5.10
C GLN A 31 -7.62 -2.27 3.95
N TRP A 32 -7.46 -1.78 2.71
CA TRP A 32 -7.78 -2.48 1.47
C TRP A 32 -6.54 -3.21 0.93
N HIS A 33 -6.76 -4.05 -0.08
CA HIS A 33 -5.75 -4.97 -0.63
C HIS A 33 -5.23 -4.50 -2.00
N PRO A 34 -4.17 -3.67 -2.06
CA PRO A 34 -3.64 -3.15 -3.33
C PRO A 34 -3.09 -4.25 -4.26
N GLU A 35 -2.65 -5.38 -3.72
CA GLU A 35 -2.05 -6.48 -4.48
C GLU A 35 -3.07 -7.25 -5.32
N LYS A 36 -4.32 -7.35 -4.85
CA LYS A 36 -5.31 -8.27 -5.41
C LYS A 36 -5.71 -7.92 -6.83
N ASN A 37 -5.79 -6.62 -7.17
CA ASN A 37 -6.25 -6.17 -8.49
C ASN A 37 -5.42 -6.76 -9.63
N ALA A 38 -4.11 -6.95 -9.44
CA ALA A 38 -3.23 -7.48 -10.47
C ALA A 38 -3.02 -9.00 -10.40
N PHE A 39 -3.16 -9.60 -9.22
CA PHE A 39 -2.62 -10.94 -8.96
C PHE A 39 -3.65 -11.97 -8.47
N GLU A 40 -4.87 -11.58 -8.09
CA GLU A 40 -5.88 -12.52 -7.61
C GLU A 40 -7.14 -12.53 -8.49
N TRP A 41 -7.48 -13.69 -9.07
CA TRP A 41 -8.56 -13.82 -10.06
C TRP A 41 -9.74 -14.69 -9.61
N GLY A 42 -9.77 -15.11 -8.34
CA GLY A 42 -10.80 -16.02 -7.82
C GLY A 42 -12.16 -15.34 -7.66
N PRO A 43 -12.30 -14.37 -6.74
CA PRO A 43 -13.54 -13.60 -6.57
C PRO A 43 -13.77 -12.58 -7.70
N LYS A 44 -14.96 -12.61 -8.32
CA LYS A 44 -15.35 -11.67 -9.39
C LYS A 44 -15.52 -10.21 -8.92
N THR A 45 -15.55 -9.98 -7.61
CA THR A 45 -15.68 -8.65 -7.00
C THR A 45 -14.36 -7.89 -6.94
N ILE A 46 -13.23 -8.55 -7.17
CA ILE A 46 -11.92 -7.90 -7.25
C ILE A 46 -11.87 -7.08 -8.55
N PRO A 47 -11.56 -5.79 -8.49
CA PRO A 47 -11.53 -4.95 -9.68
C PRO A 47 -10.28 -5.25 -10.50
N HIS A 48 -10.49 -5.53 -11.79
CA HIS A 48 -9.44 -5.81 -12.78
C HIS A 48 -9.43 -4.81 -13.94
N THR A 49 -10.01 -3.62 -13.73
CA THR A 49 -9.95 -2.54 -14.73
C THR A 49 -8.54 -1.99 -14.84
N GLU A 50 -8.23 -1.31 -15.95
CA GLU A 50 -6.92 -0.68 -16.16
C GLU A 50 -6.53 0.25 -15.00
N ASP A 51 -7.49 1.05 -14.51
CA ASP A 51 -7.27 1.93 -13.36
C ASP A 51 -6.97 1.16 -12.07
N ALA A 52 -7.64 0.02 -11.83
CA ALA A 52 -7.37 -0.81 -10.66
C ALA A 52 -5.94 -1.39 -10.69
N ILE A 53 -5.45 -1.77 -11.87
CA ILE A 53 -4.06 -2.20 -12.06
C ILE A 53 -3.08 -1.04 -11.83
N ARG A 54 -3.40 0.17 -12.33
CA ARG A 54 -2.58 1.36 -12.10
C ARG A 54 -2.48 1.70 -10.61
N VAL A 55 -3.55 1.52 -9.83
CA VAL A 55 -3.54 1.68 -8.37
C VAL A 55 -2.56 0.72 -7.69
N THR A 56 -2.57 -0.58 -8.05
CA THR A 56 -1.58 -1.56 -7.55
C THR A 56 -0.16 -1.09 -7.83
N GLN A 57 0.10 -0.68 -9.08
CA GLN A 57 1.43 -0.26 -9.50
C GLN A 57 1.89 1.00 -8.76
N GLN A 58 1.00 1.96 -8.53
CA GLN A 58 1.32 3.19 -7.79
C GLN A 58 1.64 2.90 -6.33
N ALA A 59 0.83 2.05 -5.66
CA ALA A 59 1.09 1.65 -4.28
C ALA A 59 2.46 0.97 -4.14
N ALA A 60 2.78 0.04 -5.05
CA ALA A 60 4.07 -0.65 -5.07
C ALA A 60 5.24 0.33 -5.36
N ASN A 61 5.08 1.22 -6.34
CA ASN A 61 6.10 2.21 -6.69
C ASN A 61 6.41 3.15 -5.52
N PHE A 62 5.38 3.62 -4.83
CA PHE A 62 5.52 4.42 -3.62
C PHE A 62 6.32 3.65 -2.54
N PHE A 63 5.90 2.43 -2.20
CA PHE A 63 6.58 1.62 -1.19
C PHE A 63 8.05 1.37 -1.53
N ILE A 64 8.36 1.02 -2.78
CA ILE A 64 9.74 0.82 -3.22
C ILE A 64 10.53 2.13 -3.20
N SER A 65 9.92 3.27 -3.51
CA SER A 65 10.57 4.58 -3.43
C SER A 65 10.97 4.93 -1.99
N GLU A 66 10.15 4.58 -1.00
CA GLU A 66 10.48 4.71 0.42
C GLU A 66 11.57 3.73 0.84
N ALA A 67 11.48 2.46 0.42
CA ALA A 67 12.46 1.43 0.76
C ALA A 67 13.87 1.78 0.24
N ARG A 68 13.98 2.40 -0.94
CA ARG A 68 15.26 2.84 -1.54
C ARG A 68 15.98 3.94 -0.75
N LYS A 69 15.30 4.61 0.19
CA LYS A 69 15.93 5.57 1.10
C LYS A 69 16.78 4.86 2.17
N SER A 70 16.58 3.55 2.37
CA SER A 70 17.41 2.75 3.27
C SER A 70 18.74 2.38 2.62
N SER A 71 19.82 2.45 3.39
CA SER A 71 21.15 1.97 2.99
C SER A 71 21.36 0.48 3.28
N ASN A 72 20.34 -0.23 3.78
CA ASN A 72 20.44 -1.64 4.15
C ASN A 72 20.78 -2.51 2.92
N ARG A 73 21.75 -3.43 3.10
CA ARG A 73 22.18 -4.38 2.07
C ARG A 73 22.44 -5.73 2.71
N PRO A 74 22.04 -6.84 2.09
CA PRO A 74 22.45 -8.16 2.55
C PRO A 74 23.98 -8.31 2.45
N PRO A 75 24.61 -9.13 3.29
CA PRO A 75 26.04 -9.40 3.18
C PRO A 75 26.38 -9.99 1.80
N ALA A 76 27.57 -9.68 1.30
CA ALA A 76 28.03 -10.20 0.02
C ALA A 76 28.01 -11.73 0.05
N ARG A 77 27.42 -12.33 -0.99
CA ARG A 77 27.43 -13.78 -1.17
C ARG A 77 28.89 -14.22 -1.36
N LYS A 78 29.40 -15.05 -0.46
CA LYS A 78 30.65 -15.77 -0.69
C LYS A 78 30.39 -16.75 -1.84
N ILE A 79 31.07 -16.54 -2.96
CA ILE A 79 31.15 -17.49 -4.07
C ILE A 79 32.35 -18.39 -3.79
#